data_AF-A0A6I5NM46-F1
#
_entry.id   AF-A0A6I5NM46-F1
#
_cell.length_a   1.000
_cell.length_b   1.000
_cell.length_c   1.000
_cell.angle_alpha   90.00
_cell.angle_beta   90.00
_cell.angle_gamma   90.00
#
_symmetry.space_group_name_H-M   'P 1'
#
loop_
_entity.id
_entity.type
_entity.pdbx_description
1 polymer ?
#
loop_
_entity_poly.entity_id
_entity_poly.type
_entity_poly.pdbx_seq_one_letter_code
_entity_poly.pdbx_strand_id
1 'polypeptide(L)' 'MPFQQVSLEMLYRGLYHFTVAHHKGLTDHPVNYFAAPENQDLGVIKRLRKRRQIEFVSVSEADLTFEPWA' A
#
# COMPACT_ATOMS: atom_id res chain seq x y z
N MET A 1 14.46 -9.85 -1.89
CA MET A 1 13.20 -9.08 -1.91
C MET A 1 12.38 -9.56 -3.10
N PRO A 2 11.25 -10.26 -2.92
CA PRO A 2 10.45 -10.69 -4.06
C PRO A 2 9.75 -9.47 -4.68
N PHE A 3 9.93 -9.28 -5.99
CA PHE A 3 9.33 -8.18 -6.79
C PHE A 3 7.81 -8.02 -6.58
N GLN A 4 7.14 -9.09 -6.14
CA GLN A 4 5.72 -9.16 -5.79
C GLN A 4 5.29 -8.15 -4.71
N GLN A 5 6.21 -7.72 -3.84
CA GLN A 5 5.92 -6.73 -2.81
C GLN A 5 5.96 -5.29 -3.34
N VAL A 6 6.54 -5.05 -4.52
CA VAL A 6 6.56 -3.72 -5.12
C VAL A 6 5.19 -3.42 -5.71
N SER A 7 4.60 -2.31 -5.28
CA SER A 7 3.39 -1.78 -5.89
C SER A 7 3.77 -0.98 -7.13
N LEU A 8 3.46 -1.51 -8.31
CA LEU A 8 3.74 -0.83 -9.58
C LEU A 8 3.01 0.51 -9.68
N GLU A 9 1.75 0.57 -9.24
CA GLU A 9 0.97 1.81 -9.21
C GLU A 9 1.64 2.89 -8.33
N MET A 10 2.06 2.51 -7.12
CA MET A 10 2.69 3.48 -6.21
C MET A 10 4.08 3.90 -6.70
N LEU A 11 4.78 3.01 -7.40
CA LEU A 11 6.05 3.35 -8.04
C LEU A 11 5.85 4.42 -9.13
N TYR A 12 4.84 4.28 -9.99
CA TYR A 12 4.51 5.31 -10.98
C TYR A 12 4.07 6.64 -10.37
N ARG A 13 3.20 6.60 -9.36
CA ARG A 13 2.79 7.80 -8.61
C ARG A 13 3.99 8.50 -7.97
N GLY A 14 4.90 7.72 -7.39
CA GLY A 14 6.14 8.22 -6.83
C GLY A 14 7.09 8.82 -7.87
N LEU A 15 7.18 8.21 -9.05
CA LEU A 15 8.00 8.74 -10.15
C LEU A 15 7.50 10.10 -10.63
N TYR A 16 6.18 10.33 -10.64
CA TYR A 16 5.62 11.65 -10.94
C TYR A 16 6.16 12.72 -9.97
N HIS A 17 6.16 12.43 -8.66
CA HIS A 17 6.70 13.34 -7.65
C HIS A 17 8.21 13.51 -7.75
N PHE A 18 8.94 12.43 -8.04
CA PHE A 18 10.38 12.48 -8.31
C PHE A 18 10.69 13.40 -9.48
N THR A 19 9.98 13.30 -10.61
CA THR A 19 10.21 14.15 -11.79
C THR A 19 10.04 15.64 -11.45
N VAL A 20 9.03 15.99 -10.65
CA VAL A 20 8.85 17.38 -10.19
C VAL A 20 9.99 17.82 -9.28
N ALA A 21 10.46 16.95 -8.37
CA ALA A 21 11.59 17.25 -7.49
C ALA A 21 12.92 17.36 -8.25
N HIS A 22 13.09 16.54 -9.29
CA HIS A 22 14.22 16.54 -10.21
C HIS A 22 14.30 17.86 -10.98
N HIS A 23 13.19 18.30 -11.57
CA HIS A 23 13.13 19.59 -12.25
C HIS A 23 13.40 20.78 -11.35
N LYS A 24 13.15 20.65 -10.03
CA LYS A 24 13.49 21.67 -9.03
C LYS A 24 14.93 21.58 -8.53
N GLY A 25 15.72 20.62 -9.01
CA GLY A 25 17.11 20.39 -8.59
C GLY A 25 17.23 19.82 -7.17
N LEU A 26 16.15 19.27 -6.60
CA LEU A 26 16.13 18.77 -5.22
C LEU A 26 16.71 17.36 -5.10
N THR A 27 16.67 16.57 -6.18
CA THR A 27 17.18 15.20 -6.22
C THR A 27 17.50 14.79 -7.66
N ASP A 28 18.60 14.08 -7.87
CA ASP A 28 18.97 13.53 -9.18
C ASP A 28 18.79 12.00 -9.25
N HIS A 29 18.68 11.35 -8.08
CA HIS A 29 18.68 9.90 -7.98
C HIS A 29 17.35 9.37 -7.46
N PRO A 30 16.59 8.61 -8.27
CA PRO A 30 15.27 8.13 -7.88
C PRO A 30 15.34 7.17 -6.69
N VAL A 31 16.39 6.34 -6.61
CA VAL A 31 16.58 5.41 -5.48
C VAL A 31 16.75 6.18 -4.17
N ASN A 32 17.55 7.26 -4.17
CA ASN A 32 17.75 8.09 -2.98
C ASN A 32 16.47 8.82 -2.60
N TYR A 33 15.70 9.29 -3.59
CA TYR A 33 14.40 9.92 -3.35
C TYR A 33 13.42 8.97 -2.66
N PHE A 34 13.30 7.74 -3.14
CA PHE A 34 12.40 6.73 -2.55
C PHE A 34 12.89 6.16 -1.21
N ALA A 35 14.21 6.15 -0.97
CA ALA A 35 14.79 5.69 0.28
C ALA A 35 14.71 6.74 1.40
N ALA A 36 14.48 8.01 1.07
CA ALA A 36 14.40 9.11 2.02
C ALA A 36 13.24 8.89 3.02
N PRO A 37 13.45 9.09 4.34
CA PRO A 37 12.43 8.92 5.37
C PRO A 37 11.15 9.72 5.10
N GLU A 38 11.29 10.88 4.47
CA GLU A 38 10.22 11.83 4.18
C GLU A 38 9.28 11.35 3.06
N ASN A 39 9.72 10.40 2.21
CA ASN A 39 8.95 9.89 1.07
C ASN A 39 8.48 8.43 1.27
N GLN A 40 8.60 7.88 2.48
CA GLN A 40 8.18 6.50 2.79
C GLN A 40 6.66 6.32 2.84
N ASP A 41 5.91 7.40 2.94
CA ASP A 41 4.44 7.44 2.93
C ASP A 41 3.83 6.97 1.60
N LEU A 42 4.58 7.08 0.49
CA LEU A 42 4.17 6.58 -0.83
C LEU A 42 3.96 5.06 -0.87
N GLY A 43 4.38 4.28 0.14
CA GLY A 43 4.00 2.87 0.25
C GLY A 43 4.40 2.00 -0.95
N VAL A 44 5.52 2.31 -1.61
CA VAL A 44 6.03 1.56 -2.78
C VAL A 44 6.23 0.08 -2.47
N ILE A 45 6.63 -0.23 -1.23
CA ILE A 45 6.76 -1.59 -0.72
C ILE A 45 5.51 -1.95 0.09
N LYS A 46 4.76 -2.94 -0.38
CA LYS A 46 3.59 -3.49 0.30
C LYS A 46 4.02 -4.15 1.60
N ARG A 47 3.45 -3.71 2.72
CA ARG A 47 3.66 -4.36 4.03
C ARG A 47 2.91 -5.70 4.07
N LEU A 48 3.59 -6.74 4.54
CA LEU A 48 2.93 -8.00 4.85
C LEU A 48 1.98 -7.77 6.03
N ARG A 49 0.69 -7.90 5.79
CA ARG A 49 -0.30 -7.86 6.87
C ARG A 49 -0.09 -9.07 7.77
N LYS A 50 -0.07 -8.86 9.09
CA LYS A 50 -0.12 -9.97 10.05
C LYS A 50 -1.35 -10.82 9.73
N ARG A 51 -1.13 -12.09 9.41
CA ARG A 51 -2.23 -13.03 9.18
C ARG A 51 -3.06 -13.07 10.46
N ARG A 52 -4.31 -12.58 10.40
CA ARG A 52 -5.25 -12.84 11.49
C ARG A 52 -5.50 -14.34 11.49
N GLN A 53 -5.46 -14.96 12.67
CA GLN A 53 -6.12 -16.24 12.85
C GLN A 53 -7.59 -15.96 12.57
N ILE A 54 -8.06 -16.40 11.40
CA ILE A 54 -9.48 -16.35 11.08
C ILE A 54 -10.06 -17.50 11.90
N GLU A 55 -10.69 -17.16 13.03
CA GLU A 55 -11.52 -18.11 13.73
C GLU A 55 -12.75 -18.34 12.86
N PHE A 56 -12.92 -19.58 12.39
CA PHE A 56 -14.14 -19.97 11.72
C PHE A 56 -15.25 -19.97 12.75
N VAL A 57 -16.09 -18.94 12.73
CA VAL A 57 -17.33 -18.93 13.49
C VAL A 57 -18.33 -19.76 12.71
N SER A 58 -18.87 -20.81 13.34
CA SER A 58 -20.00 -21.55 12.79
C SER A 58 -21.25 -20.67 12.93
N VAL A 59 -21.60 -19.98 11.86
CA VAL A 59 -22.80 -19.14 11.77
C VAL A 59 -23.95 -20.03 11.31
N SER A 60 -25.07 -20.03 12.03
CA SER A 60 -26.27 -20.75 11.59
C SER A 60 -26.98 -19.96 10.50
N GLU A 61 -27.75 -20.62 9.62
CA GLU A 61 -28.43 -19.95 8.50
C GLU A 61 -29.40 -18.85 8.96
N ALA A 62 -29.95 -18.97 10.17
CA ALA A 62 -30.79 -17.97 10.81
C ALA A 62 -30.06 -16.69 11.21
N ASP A 63 -28.73 -16.73 11.39
CA ASP A 63 -27.92 -15.55 11.73
C ASP A 63 -27.49 -14.75 10.49
N LEU A 64 -27.76 -15.29 9.30
CA LEU A 64 -27.45 -14.66 8.01
C LEU A 64 -28.63 -13.83 7.46
N THR A 65 -29.81 -13.89 8.09
CA THR A 65 -30.96 -13.09 7.67
C THR A 65 -30.85 -11.68 8.25
N PHE A 66 -30.72 -10.70 7.38
CA PHE A 66 -30.72 -9.28 7.71
C PHE A 66 -32.12 -8.71 7.45
N GLU A 67 -32.81 -8.23 8.48
CA GLU A 67 -34.10 -7.52 8.36
C GLU A 67 -33.82 -6.03 8.06
N PRO A 68 -34.01 -5.55 6.82
CA PRO A 68 -33.47 -4.27 6.39
C PRO A 68 -34.28 -3.04 6.88
N TRP A 69 -35.36 -3.22 7.65
CA TRP A 69 -36.28 -2.14 8.00
C TRP A 69 -37.07 -2.33 9.31
N ALA A 70 -36.42 -2.67 10.43
CA ALA A 70 -37.03 -2.45 11.75
C ALA A 70 -36.93 -0.98 12.19
#